data_AF-A0AAV8XK67-F1
#
_entry.id   AF-A0AAV8XK67-F1
#
_cell.length_a   1.000
_cell.length_b   1.000
_cell.length_c   1.000
_cell.angle_alpha   90.00
_cell.angle_beta   90.00
_cell.angle_gamma   90.00
#
_symmetry.space_group_name_H-M   'P 1'
#
loop_
_entity.id
_entity.type
_entity.pdbx_description
1 polymer ?
#
loop_
_entity_poly.entity_id
_entity_poly.type
_entity_poly.pdbx_seq_one_letter_code
_entity_poly.pdbx_strand_id
1 'polypeptide(L)'
;MLRKMNKKKKEKKQSVFQKFKIMYRDYWYVLLPVHIITSTAWFGGFYFMAKSGIDIIAILESWHVNERLINPLKDSSMGYVAVSYALYKIATPVRYTITLGGTTISINYLKKWGYIKPVPSKERIKKLYEEKRDTLSKSMKETKEGIIETKDNIIETVRETKEGIIEKKDNIIESLDETKKRHKGEKRSYCRNC
;
A
#
# COMPACT_ATOMS: atom_id res chain seq x y z
N MET A 1 20.36 29.29 6.77
CA MET A 1 19.38 28.41 7.43
C MET A 1 17.92 28.89 7.32
N LEU A 2 17.50 29.68 6.32
CA LEU A 2 16.09 30.13 6.17
C LEU A 2 15.76 30.45 4.71
N ARG A 3 15.28 29.46 3.93
CA ARG A 3 14.47 29.66 2.70
C ARG A 3 13.92 28.33 2.12
N LYS A 4 13.50 27.41 2.99
CA LYS A 4 12.66 26.26 2.62
C LYS A 4 11.19 26.55 2.92
N MET A 5 10.62 27.63 2.38
CA MET A 5 9.19 27.95 2.63
C MET A 5 8.51 28.60 1.42
N ASN A 6 8.54 27.95 0.26
CA ASN A 6 7.50 28.22 -0.74
C ASN A 6 7.31 27.09 -1.76
N LYS A 7 6.98 25.89 -1.26
CA LYS A 7 6.20 24.95 -2.07
C LYS A 7 4.73 25.20 -1.74
N LYS A 8 4.12 26.21 -2.36
CA LYS A 8 2.66 26.27 -2.54
C LYS A 8 2.26 24.96 -3.21
N LYS A 9 1.78 23.98 -2.43
CA LYS A 9 0.98 22.88 -2.93
C LYS A 9 -0.15 23.54 -3.73
N LYS A 10 -0.08 23.48 -5.06
CA LYS A 10 -1.27 23.63 -5.89
C LYS A 10 -2.20 22.52 -5.41
N GLU A 11 -3.14 22.84 -4.52
CA GLU A 11 -4.34 22.04 -4.35
C GLU A 11 -5.02 22.06 -5.72
N LYS A 12 -4.70 21.07 -6.55
CA LYS A 12 -5.45 20.81 -7.77
C LYS A 12 -6.89 20.66 -7.29
N LYS A 13 -7.76 21.64 -7.56
CA LYS A 13 -9.21 21.49 -7.41
C LYS A 13 -9.58 20.24 -8.21
N GLN A 14 -9.68 19.11 -7.52
CA GLN A 14 -9.91 17.83 -8.18
C GLN A 14 -11.30 17.89 -8.79
N SER A 15 -11.38 17.68 -10.10
CA SER A 15 -12.65 17.59 -10.82
C SER A 15 -13.52 16.50 -10.16
N VAL A 16 -14.84 16.68 -10.18
CA VAL A 16 -15.82 15.73 -9.60
C VAL A 16 -15.56 14.30 -10.10
N PHE A 17 -15.19 14.16 -11.38
CA PHE A 17 -14.80 12.88 -11.99
C PHE A 17 -13.49 12.31 -11.44
N GLN A 18 -12.51 13.16 -11.12
CA GLN A 18 -11.26 12.72 -10.50
C GLN A 18 -11.52 12.24 -9.07
N LYS A 19 -12.37 12.95 -8.31
CA LYS A 19 -12.82 12.52 -6.98
C LYS A 19 -13.57 11.19 -7.06
N PHE A 20 -14.45 11.02 -8.05
CA PHE A 20 -15.11 9.74 -8.32
C PHE A 20 -14.14 8.62 -8.59
N LYS A 21 -13.16 8.81 -9.49
CA LYS A 21 -12.16 7.78 -9.79
C LYS A 21 -11.30 7.41 -8.58
N ILE A 22 -10.98 8.39 -7.73
CA ILE A 22 -10.24 8.16 -6.48
C ILE A 22 -11.11 7.36 -5.50
N MET A 23 -12.35 7.80 -5.26
CA MET A 23 -13.25 7.17 -4.31
C MET A 23 -13.71 5.78 -4.77
N TYR A 24 -13.86 5.56 -6.07
CA TYR A 24 -14.08 4.25 -6.65
C TYR A 24 -12.90 3.33 -6.33
N ARG A 25 -11.65 3.74 -6.55
CA ARG A 25 -10.49 2.88 -6.21
C ARG A 25 -10.42 2.59 -4.70
N ASP A 26 -10.64 3.59 -3.87
CA ASP A 26 -10.32 3.50 -2.44
C ASP A 26 -11.49 2.94 -1.60
N TYR A 27 -12.74 3.07 -2.08
CA TYR A 27 -13.97 2.68 -1.38
C TYR A 27 -14.99 1.97 -2.30
N TRP A 28 -14.54 1.25 -3.34
CA TRP A 28 -15.44 0.55 -4.27
C TRP A 28 -16.49 -0.33 -3.56
N TYR A 29 -16.13 -0.97 -2.45
CA TYR A 29 -17.02 -1.84 -1.66
C TYR A 29 -18.20 -1.09 -1.01
N VAL A 30 -18.06 0.20 -0.72
CA VAL A 30 -19.16 1.07 -0.22
C VAL A 30 -19.85 1.78 -1.38
N LEU A 31 -19.07 2.24 -2.35
CA LEU A 31 -19.56 3.04 -3.47
C LEU A 31 -20.47 2.21 -4.38
N LEU A 32 -20.11 0.96 -4.70
CA LEU A 32 -20.88 0.09 -5.58
C LEU A 32 -22.30 -0.20 -5.06
N PRO A 33 -22.51 -0.66 -3.81
CA PRO A 33 -23.86 -0.89 -3.29
C PRO A 33 -24.66 0.42 -3.17
N VAL A 34 -24.04 1.52 -2.73
CA VAL A 34 -24.71 2.83 -2.68
C VAL A 34 -25.12 3.28 -4.09
N HIS A 35 -24.27 3.07 -5.10
CA HIS A 35 -24.59 3.41 -6.49
C HIS A 35 -25.74 2.57 -7.04
N ILE A 36 -25.78 1.27 -6.73
CA ILE A 36 -26.87 0.38 -7.16
C ILE A 36 -28.18 0.85 -6.51
N ILE A 37 -28.22 1.02 -5.18
CA ILE A 37 -29.43 1.45 -4.46
C ILE A 37 -29.93 2.80 -4.98
N THR A 38 -29.03 3.78 -5.10
CA THR A 38 -29.40 5.11 -5.60
C THR A 38 -29.84 5.05 -7.06
N SER A 39 -29.21 4.25 -7.92
CA SER A 39 -29.62 4.12 -9.32
C SER A 39 -31.00 3.47 -9.46
N THR A 40 -31.29 2.43 -8.67
CA THR A 40 -32.62 1.81 -8.62
C THR A 40 -33.67 2.78 -8.10
N ALA A 41 -33.34 3.57 -7.07
CA ALA A 41 -34.24 4.61 -6.54
C ALA A 41 -34.53 5.71 -7.59
N TRP A 42 -33.52 6.18 -8.32
CA TRP A 42 -33.69 7.15 -9.40
C TRP A 42 -34.54 6.61 -10.55
N PHE A 43 -34.25 5.38 -10.99
CA PHE A 43 -35.03 4.74 -12.05
C PHE A 43 -36.48 4.51 -11.64
N GLY A 44 -36.71 3.98 -10.43
CA GLY A 44 -38.05 3.79 -9.87
C GLY A 44 -38.81 5.11 -9.67
N GLY A 45 -38.12 6.17 -9.21
CA GLY A 45 -38.69 7.50 -9.05
C GLY A 45 -39.14 8.11 -10.38
N PHE A 46 -38.32 8.01 -11.42
CA PHE A 46 -38.70 8.49 -12.75
C PHE A 46 -39.80 7.64 -13.40
N TYR A 47 -39.78 6.33 -13.18
CA TYR A 47 -40.85 5.45 -13.64
C TYR A 47 -42.19 5.78 -12.96
N PHE A 48 -42.18 6.01 -11.65
CA PHE A 48 -43.36 6.45 -10.91
C PHE A 48 -43.86 7.81 -11.41
N MET A 49 -42.96 8.78 -11.59
CA MET A 49 -43.26 10.10 -12.14
C MET A 49 -43.92 10.01 -13.53
N ALA A 50 -43.39 9.16 -14.40
CA ALA A 50 -43.95 8.91 -15.73
C ALA A 50 -45.33 8.25 -15.63
N LYS A 51 -45.50 7.30 -14.70
CA LYS A 51 -46.78 6.62 -14.44
C LYS A 51 -47.83 7.55 -13.81
N SER A 52 -47.41 8.54 -13.02
CA SER A 52 -48.29 9.55 -12.42
C SER A 52 -48.80 10.60 -13.41
N GLY A 53 -48.43 10.51 -14.70
CA GLY A 53 -48.94 11.41 -15.74
C GLY A 53 -48.28 12.78 -15.77
N ILE A 54 -47.11 12.94 -15.13
CA ILE A 54 -46.30 14.15 -15.30
C ILE A 54 -45.78 14.16 -16.74
N ASP A 55 -46.05 15.23 -17.48
CA ASP A 55 -45.60 15.40 -18.86
C ASP A 55 -44.09 15.67 -18.89
N ILE A 56 -43.33 14.59 -18.85
CA ILE A 56 -41.88 14.60 -18.89
C ILE A 56 -41.37 15.07 -20.26
N ILE A 57 -42.16 14.87 -21.32
CA ILE A 57 -41.80 15.32 -22.66
C ILE A 57 -41.75 16.84 -22.68
N ALA A 58 -42.75 17.51 -22.10
CA ALA A 58 -42.74 18.97 -21.94
C ALA A 58 -41.56 19.48 -21.09
N ILE A 59 -41.16 18.76 -20.04
CA ILE A 59 -39.99 19.10 -19.22
C ILE A 59 -38.70 18.98 -20.04
N LEU A 60 -38.53 17.89 -20.80
CA LEU A 60 -37.37 17.68 -21.68
C LEU A 60 -37.29 18.73 -22.80
N GLU A 61 -38.44 19.11 -23.36
CA GLU A 61 -38.56 20.15 -24.37
C GLU A 61 -38.17 21.52 -23.79
N SER A 62 -38.59 21.82 -22.55
CA SER A 62 -38.17 23.05 -21.84
C SER A 62 -36.65 23.11 -21.58
N TRP A 63 -36.00 21.95 -21.48
CA TRP A 63 -34.55 21.84 -21.27
C TRP A 63 -33.74 21.83 -22.58
N HIS A 64 -34.36 22.14 -23.73
CA HIS A 64 -33.71 22.13 -25.06
C HIS A 64 -33.03 20.79 -25.39
N VAL A 65 -33.60 19.67 -24.94
CA VAL A 65 -33.10 18.35 -25.29
C VAL A 65 -33.42 18.06 -26.76
N ASN A 66 -32.42 17.61 -27.52
CA ASN A 66 -32.52 17.36 -28.96
C ASN A 66 -33.78 16.55 -29.34
N GLU A 67 -34.57 17.04 -30.31
CA GLU A 67 -35.83 16.41 -30.75
C GLU A 67 -35.70 14.95 -31.20
N ARG A 68 -34.50 14.54 -31.65
CA ARG A 68 -34.20 13.14 -31.98
C ARG A 68 -34.35 12.19 -30.80
N LEU A 69 -34.24 12.68 -29.56
CA LEU A 69 -34.51 11.91 -28.34
C LEU A 69 -35.98 11.99 -27.93
N ILE A 70 -36.70 13.02 -28.35
CA ILE A 70 -38.10 13.27 -27.96
C ILE A 70 -39.08 12.53 -28.88
N ASN A 71 -38.80 12.47 -30.19
CA ASN A 71 -39.67 11.82 -31.17
C ASN A 71 -39.93 10.33 -30.86
N PRO A 72 -38.94 9.50 -30.48
CA PRO A 72 -39.18 8.12 -30.09
C PRO A 72 -39.92 7.96 -28.75
N LEU A 73 -39.97 9.02 -27.93
CA LEU A 73 -40.65 9.02 -26.63
C LEU A 73 -42.14 9.39 -26.74
N LYS A 74 -42.53 10.10 -27.82
CA LYS A 74 -43.92 10.44 -28.13
C LYS A 74 -44.72 9.23 -28.63
N ASP A 75 -44.06 8.21 -29.19
CA ASP A 75 -44.72 6.98 -29.63
C ASP A 75 -45.10 6.09 -28.43
N SER A 76 -46.41 6.02 -28.19
CA SER A 76 -47.10 5.45 -27.02
C SER A 76 -46.72 4.02 -26.61
N SER A 77 -46.08 3.22 -27.47
CA SER A 77 -45.78 1.81 -27.18
C SER A 77 -44.56 1.61 -26.27
N MET A 78 -43.67 2.60 -26.17
CA MET A 78 -42.48 2.56 -25.30
C MET A 78 -42.56 3.55 -24.12
N GLY A 79 -43.69 4.24 -23.99
CA GLY A 79 -43.85 5.58 -23.40
C GLY A 79 -43.39 5.80 -21.97
N TYR A 80 -43.49 4.84 -21.04
CA TYR A 80 -43.08 5.09 -19.64
C TYR A 80 -41.67 4.63 -19.34
N VAL A 81 -41.27 3.48 -19.88
CA VAL A 81 -39.93 2.90 -19.64
C VAL A 81 -38.88 3.70 -20.41
N ALA A 82 -39.11 4.03 -21.68
CA ALA A 82 -38.17 4.84 -22.46
C ALA A 82 -38.03 6.26 -21.90
N VAL A 83 -39.13 6.88 -21.48
CA VAL A 83 -39.12 8.22 -20.85
C VAL A 83 -38.36 8.19 -19.53
N SER A 84 -38.59 7.19 -18.68
CA SER A 84 -37.84 7.03 -17.43
C SER A 84 -36.34 6.83 -17.67
N TYR A 85 -35.96 6.11 -18.72
CA TYR A 85 -34.55 5.91 -19.10
C TYR A 85 -33.90 7.17 -19.70
N ALA A 86 -34.65 7.96 -20.48
CA ALA A 86 -34.20 9.23 -21.02
C ALA A 86 -33.90 10.24 -19.89
N LEU A 87 -34.82 10.39 -18.93
CA LEU A 87 -34.61 11.16 -17.70
C LEU A 87 -33.41 10.64 -16.91
N TYR A 88 -33.29 9.33 -16.75
CA TYR A 88 -32.16 8.72 -16.07
C TYR A 88 -30.81 9.07 -16.72
N LYS A 89 -30.76 9.14 -18.06
CA LYS A 89 -29.58 9.57 -18.81
C LYS A 89 -29.25 11.04 -18.56
N ILE A 90 -30.26 11.92 -18.57
CA ILE A 90 -30.06 13.36 -18.32
C ILE A 90 -29.65 13.61 -16.86
N ALA A 91 -30.21 12.86 -15.92
CA ALA A 91 -29.89 12.93 -14.50
C ALA A 91 -28.55 12.28 -14.14
N THR A 92 -27.83 11.65 -15.08
CA THR A 92 -26.53 11.01 -14.84
C THR A 92 -25.54 11.90 -14.07
N PRO A 93 -25.22 13.14 -14.47
CA PRO A 93 -24.33 14.01 -13.69
C PRO A 93 -24.80 14.22 -12.24
N VAL A 94 -26.10 14.41 -12.02
CA VAL A 94 -26.71 14.60 -10.70
C VAL A 94 -26.69 13.31 -9.87
N ARG A 95 -26.96 12.16 -10.50
CA ARG A 95 -26.89 10.84 -9.87
C ARG A 95 -25.48 10.56 -9.35
N TYR A 96 -24.46 10.89 -10.14
CA TYR A 96 -23.06 10.71 -9.76
C TYR A 96 -22.68 11.67 -8.63
N THR A 97 -23.11 12.94 -8.65
CA THR A 97 -22.82 13.88 -7.55
C THR A 97 -23.49 13.46 -6.25
N ILE A 98 -24.73 12.98 -6.29
CA ILE A 98 -25.43 12.47 -5.10
C ILE A 98 -24.79 11.17 -4.60
N THR A 99 -24.45 10.24 -5.49
CA THR A 99 -23.73 9.01 -5.10
C THR A 99 -22.40 9.36 -4.43
N LEU A 100 -21.67 10.34 -4.95
CA LEU A 100 -20.42 10.83 -4.38
C LEU A 100 -20.63 11.45 -3.00
N GLY A 101 -21.63 12.33 -2.86
CA GLY A 101 -21.99 12.96 -1.59
C GLY A 101 -22.41 11.93 -0.55
N GLY A 102 -23.33 11.04 -0.92
CA GLY A 102 -23.81 9.94 -0.09
C GLY A 102 -22.68 9.01 0.33
N THR A 103 -21.81 8.59 -0.61
CA THR A 103 -20.63 7.77 -0.28
C THR A 103 -19.68 8.51 0.66
N THR A 104 -19.47 9.82 0.48
CA THR A 104 -18.62 10.61 1.36
C THR A 104 -19.21 10.69 2.78
N ILE A 105 -20.52 10.90 2.90
CA ILE A 105 -21.23 10.91 4.19
C ILE A 105 -21.17 9.54 4.84
N SER A 106 -21.46 8.47 4.09
CA SER A 106 -21.38 7.08 4.57
C SER A 106 -19.97 6.76 5.06
N ILE A 107 -18.91 7.11 4.32
CA ILE A 107 -17.53 6.93 4.77
C ILE A 107 -17.27 7.70 6.06
N ASN A 108 -17.75 8.94 6.16
CA ASN A 108 -17.54 9.75 7.37
C ASN A 108 -18.28 9.17 8.58
N TYR A 109 -19.47 8.60 8.36
CA TYR A 109 -20.27 7.90 9.37
C TYR A 109 -19.60 6.59 9.81
N LEU A 110 -19.17 5.75 8.86
CA LEU A 110 -18.48 4.49 9.15
C LEU A 110 -17.10 4.70 9.79
N LYS A 111 -16.42 5.81 9.47
CA LYS A 111 -15.18 6.23 10.13
C LYS A 111 -15.44 6.63 11.59
N LYS A 112 -16.56 7.31 11.87
CA LYS A 112 -16.96 7.69 13.24
C LYS A 112 -17.30 6.47 14.10
N TRP A 113 -17.80 5.41 13.48
CA TRP A 113 -18.11 4.12 14.12
C TRP A 113 -16.94 3.12 14.19
N GLY A 114 -15.74 3.50 13.71
CA GLY A 114 -14.53 2.69 13.85
C GLY A 114 -14.43 1.46 12.92
N TYR A 115 -15.42 1.22 12.06
CA TYR A 115 -15.46 0.05 11.16
C TYR A 115 -14.55 0.19 9.92
N ILE A 116 -14.19 1.42 9.52
CA ILE A 116 -13.37 1.66 8.32
C ILE A 116 -12.09 2.41 8.69
N LYS A 117 -10.92 1.74 8.50
CA LYS A 117 -9.61 2.40 8.49
C LYS A 117 -9.57 3.34 7.28
N PRO A 118 -9.45 4.67 7.47
CA PRO A 118 -9.39 5.60 6.36
C PRO A 118 -8.15 5.31 5.52
N VAL A 119 -8.33 4.82 4.30
CA VAL A 119 -7.21 4.56 3.39
C VAL A 119 -6.50 5.90 3.16
N PRO A 120 -5.21 6.00 3.49
CA PRO A 120 -4.50 7.27 3.42
C PRO A 120 -4.51 7.80 1.99
N SER A 121 -4.72 9.11 1.83
CA SER A 121 -4.47 9.83 0.56
C SER A 121 -3.13 9.37 -0.04
N LYS A 122 -3.02 9.34 -1.37
CA LYS A 122 -1.79 8.97 -2.10
C LYS A 122 -0.52 9.65 -1.55
N GLU A 123 -0.65 10.88 -1.05
CA GLU A 123 0.44 11.62 -0.42
C GLU A 123 0.86 11.04 0.94
N ARG A 124 -0.11 10.56 1.74
CA ARG A 124 0.20 9.79 2.95
C ARG A 124 0.76 8.43 2.62
N ILE A 125 0.27 7.73 1.59
CA ILE A 125 0.84 6.44 1.16
C ILE A 125 2.30 6.64 0.73
N LYS A 126 2.60 7.68 -0.04
CA LYS A 126 3.98 8.00 -0.45
C LYS A 126 4.87 8.29 0.75
N LYS A 127 4.39 9.09 1.73
CA LYS A 127 5.12 9.35 2.98
C LYS A 127 5.35 8.08 3.80
N LEU A 128 4.33 7.24 3.96
CA LEU A 128 4.43 5.94 4.64
C LEU A 128 5.43 5.00 3.95
N TYR A 129 5.49 5.03 2.62
CA TYR A 129 6.44 4.22 1.85
C TYR A 129 7.87 4.77 1.96
N GLU A 130 8.05 6.08 1.88
CA GLU A 130 9.35 6.75 2.09
C GLU A 130 9.87 6.48 3.51
N GLU A 131 9.03 6.68 4.52
CA GLU A 131 9.35 6.39 5.93
C GLU A 131 9.73 4.92 6.16
N LYS A 132 8.97 3.98 5.57
CA LYS A 132 9.31 2.54 5.64
C LYS A 132 10.64 2.23 4.94
N ARG A 133 10.92 2.85 3.79
CA ARG A 133 12.18 2.64 3.07
C ARG A 133 13.36 3.17 3.87
N ASP A 134 13.21 4.35 4.47
CA ASP A 134 14.26 4.97 5.28
C ASP A 134 14.55 4.12 6.53
N THR A 135 13.49 3.69 7.24
CA THR A 135 13.61 2.82 8.43
C THR A 135 14.30 1.49 8.08
N LEU A 136 13.88 0.84 6.99
CA LEU A 136 14.45 -0.41 6.52
C LEU A 136 15.92 -0.26 6.09
N SER A 137 16.25 0.85 5.43
CA SER A 137 17.63 1.13 5.02
C SER A 137 18.54 1.37 6.23
N LYS A 138 18.01 1.98 7.30
CA LYS A 138 18.74 2.23 8.54
C LYS A 138 18.99 0.93 9.30
N SER A 139 17.96 0.10 9.49
CA SER A 139 18.11 -1.20 10.15
C SER A 139 19.05 -2.13 9.39
N MET A 140 19.02 -2.09 8.05
CA MET A 140 19.93 -2.87 7.21
C MET A 140 21.38 -2.40 7.32
N LYS A 141 21.62 -1.08 7.45
CA LYS A 141 22.96 -0.54 7.72
C LYS A 141 23.46 -0.94 9.10
N GLU A 142 22.64 -0.77 10.13
CA GLU A 142 22.98 -1.15 11.52
C GLU A 142 23.28 -2.66 11.62
N THR A 143 22.48 -3.51 10.97
CA THR A 143 22.74 -4.97 10.91
C THR A 143 24.02 -5.29 10.14
N LYS A 144 24.28 -4.60 9.03
CA LYS A 144 25.52 -4.79 8.25
C LYS A 144 26.75 -4.38 9.06
N GLU A 145 26.69 -3.27 9.79
CA GLU A 145 27.76 -2.81 10.66
C GLU A 145 28.01 -3.79 11.81
N GLY A 146 26.95 -4.24 12.51
CA GLY A 146 27.09 -5.24 13.57
C GLY A 146 27.63 -6.60 13.10
N ILE A 147 27.29 -7.02 11.87
CA ILE A 147 27.86 -8.25 11.26
C ILE A 147 29.35 -8.07 10.96
N ILE A 148 29.77 -6.90 10.46
CA ILE A 148 31.19 -6.63 10.18
C ILE A 148 31.99 -6.63 11.48
N GLU A 149 31.51 -5.94 12.51
CA GLU A 149 32.14 -5.90 13.84
C GLU A 149 32.26 -7.31 14.46
N THR A 150 31.19 -8.10 14.39
CA THR A 150 31.21 -9.49 14.89
C THR A 150 32.20 -10.35 14.13
N LYS A 151 32.28 -10.18 12.80
CA LYS A 151 33.24 -10.91 11.96
C LYS A 151 34.68 -10.56 12.35
N ASP A 152 34.98 -9.28 12.57
CA ASP A 152 36.32 -8.82 12.92
C ASP A 152 36.73 -9.34 14.31
N ASN A 153 35.85 -9.26 15.31
CA ASN A 153 36.09 -9.80 16.65
C ASN A 153 36.33 -11.33 16.64
N ILE A 154 35.59 -12.08 15.81
CA ILE A 154 35.78 -13.52 15.66
C ILE A 154 37.14 -13.82 15.00
N ILE A 155 37.51 -13.06 13.96
CA ILE A 155 38.81 -13.23 13.29
C ILE A 155 39.96 -13.00 14.27
N GLU A 156 39.86 -11.98 15.12
CA GLU A 156 40.88 -11.68 16.13
C GLU A 156 41.00 -12.80 17.17
N THR A 157 39.87 -13.25 17.73
CA THR A 157 39.83 -14.36 18.70
C THR A 157 40.42 -15.65 18.12
N VAL A 158 40.12 -15.95 16.85
CA VAL A 158 40.65 -17.13 16.15
C VAL A 158 42.17 -17.00 15.93
N ARG A 159 42.66 -15.80 15.60
CA ARG A 159 44.09 -15.54 15.42
C ARG A 159 44.86 -15.74 16.72
N GLU A 160 44.38 -15.16 17.82
CA GLU A 160 44.98 -15.31 19.15
C GLU A 160 45.00 -16.78 19.61
N THR A 161 43.89 -17.50 19.41
CA THR A 161 43.80 -18.93 19.75
C THR A 161 44.79 -19.76 18.92
N LYS A 162 44.95 -19.44 17.63
CA LYS A 162 45.90 -20.13 16.75
C LYS A 162 47.34 -19.90 17.20
N GLU A 163 47.71 -18.67 17.56
CA GLU A 163 49.05 -18.32 18.06
C GLU A 163 49.34 -19.08 19.37
N GLY A 164 48.41 -19.08 20.33
CA GLY A 164 48.58 -19.82 21.59
C GLY A 164 48.66 -21.35 21.40
N ILE A 165 48.00 -21.92 20.38
CA ILE A 165 48.13 -23.36 20.06
C ILE A 165 49.50 -23.66 19.44
N ILE A 166 50.02 -22.79 18.57
CA ILE A 166 51.35 -22.96 17.97
C ILE A 166 52.42 -22.94 19.06
N GLU A 167 52.37 -21.96 19.97
CA GLU A 167 53.31 -21.87 21.09
C GLU A 167 53.28 -23.11 21.99
N LYS A 168 52.08 -23.60 22.35
CA LYS A 168 51.95 -24.83 23.12
C LYS A 168 52.51 -26.05 22.39
N LYS A 169 52.28 -26.14 21.07
CA LYS A 169 52.80 -27.25 20.25
C LYS A 169 54.32 -27.22 20.21
N ASP A 170 54.93 -26.06 20.05
CA ASP A 170 56.39 -25.90 19.98
C ASP A 170 57.05 -26.28 21.33
N ASN A 171 56.50 -25.81 22.45
CA ASN A 171 56.94 -26.18 23.79
C ASN A 171 56.83 -27.70 24.05
N ILE A 172 55.76 -28.34 23.57
CA ILE A 172 55.59 -29.81 23.69
C ILE A 172 56.63 -30.54 22.84
N ILE A 173 56.87 -30.10 21.60
CA ILE A 173 57.88 -30.72 20.72
C ILE A 173 59.28 -30.63 21.35
N GLU A 174 59.64 -29.49 21.94
CA GLU A 174 60.91 -29.31 22.63
C GLU A 174 61.05 -30.27 23.82
N SER A 175 60.03 -30.37 24.67
CA SER A 175 60.03 -31.31 25.81
C SER A 175 60.17 -32.79 25.39
N LEU A 176 59.60 -33.15 24.24
CA LEU A 176 59.71 -34.50 23.68
C LEU A 176 61.12 -34.77 23.11
N ASP A 177 61.75 -33.78 22.47
CA ASP A 177 63.12 -33.94 21.96
C ASP A 177 64.15 -34.06 23.09
N GLU A 178 63.99 -33.28 24.17
CA GLU A 178 64.80 -33.42 25.39
C GLU A 178 64.66 -34.81 26.02
N THR A 179 63.42 -35.29 26.18
CA THR A 179 63.14 -36.62 26.74
C THR A 179 63.72 -37.73 25.86
N LYS A 180 63.61 -37.60 24.53
CA LYS A 180 64.18 -38.55 23.56
C LYS A 180 65.71 -38.58 23.61
N LYS A 181 66.38 -37.44 23.79
CA LYS A 181 67.84 -37.36 23.98
C LYS A 181 68.26 -38.06 25.27
N ARG A 182 67.51 -37.88 26.37
CA ARG A 182 67.76 -38.54 27.67
C ARG A 182 67.70 -40.07 27.55
N HIS A 183 66.64 -40.61 26.94
CA HIS A 183 66.48 -42.05 26.72
C HIS A 183 67.53 -42.66 25.77
N LYS A 184 67.99 -41.92 24.75
CA LYS A 184 69.07 -42.38 23.87
C LYS A 184 70.42 -42.45 24.59
N GLY A 185 70.68 -41.55 25.54
CA GLY A 185 71.87 -41.57 26.40
C GLY A 185 71.89 -42.77 27.33
N GLU A 186 70.76 -43.08 27.96
CA GLU A 186 70.59 -44.24 28.85
C GLU A 186 70.81 -45.58 28.14
N LYS A 187 70.19 -45.80 26.97
CA LYS A 187 70.38 -47.04 26.19
C LYS A 187 71.84 -47.23 25.71
N ARG A 188 72.57 -46.13 25.49
CA ARG A 188 73.97 -46.16 25.02
C ARG A 188 74.99 -46.35 26.16
N SER A 189 74.54 -46.25 27.40
CA SER A 189 75.34 -46.61 28.59
C SER A 189 75.19 -48.11 28.91
N TYR A 190 74.00 -48.69 28.72
CA TYR A 190 73.75 -50.11 28.98
C TYR A 190 74.47 -51.06 27.99
N CYS A 191 74.55 -50.70 26.69
CA CYS A 191 75.29 -51.50 25.69
C CYS A 191 76.83 -51.40 25.78
N ARG A 192 77.40 -50.58 26.68
CA ARG A 192 78.85 -50.47 26.89
C ARG A 192 79.39 -51.33 28.05
N ASN A 193 78.49 -51.95 28.82
CA ASN A 193 78.81 -52.78 29.99
C ASN A 193 78.47 -54.27 29.79
N CYS A 194 78.41 -54.75 28.53
CA CYS A 194 78.36 -56.17 28.18
C CYS A 194 79.59 -56.55 27.36
#